data_AF-A0A5J4T6P8-F1
#
_entry.id   AF-A0A5J4T6P8-F1
#
_cell.length_a   1.000
_cell.length_b   1.000
_cell.length_c   1.000
_cell.angle_alpha   90.00
_cell.angle_beta   90.00
_cell.angle_gamma   90.00
#
_symmetry.space_group_name_H-M   'P 1'
#
loop_
_entity.id
_entity.type
_entity.pdbx_description
1 polymer ?
#
loop_
_entity_poly.entity_id
_entity_poly.type
_entity_poly.pdbx_seq_one_letter_code
_entity_poly.pdbx_strand_id
1 'polypeptide(L)'
;SNSGGVKHVGDIIYGNQPFKPNDRVGIEIDLSSNPRTATLFINDVEQPLYVINIPLRDGYRFYSHIIHENQSFTLAKLESRTIALRKGTANSKALDWGQKWVGEKQDQKVETEAKDDKEKKKCEIQ
;
A
#
# COMPACT_ATOMS: atom_id res chain seq x y z
N SER A 1 -3.15 -13.14 -3.33
CA SER A 1 -2.88 -12.44 -2.06
C SER A 1 -3.28 -10.98 -2.23
N ASN A 2 -4.01 -10.39 -1.29
CA ASN A 2 -4.31 -8.95 -1.30
C ASN A 2 -3.05 -8.21 -0.88
N SER A 3 -2.22 -7.75 -1.81
CA SER A 3 -0.87 -7.26 -1.50
C SER A 3 -0.78 -5.89 -0.79
N GLY A 4 -1.88 -5.40 -0.19
CA GLY A 4 -1.90 -4.10 0.51
C GLY A 4 -1.67 -2.90 -0.42
N GLY A 5 -1.84 -3.08 -1.73
CA GLY A 5 -1.56 -2.03 -2.71
C GLY A 5 -2.55 -0.88 -2.65
N VAL A 6 -2.05 0.36 -2.79
CA VAL A 6 -2.86 1.57 -2.98
C VAL A 6 -2.73 2.01 -4.42
N LYS A 7 -3.85 2.35 -5.07
CA LYS A 7 -3.87 2.78 -6.47
C LYS A 7 -4.55 4.13 -6.62
N HIS A 8 -3.96 4.98 -7.44
CA HIS A 8 -4.56 6.21 -7.96
C HIS A 8 -4.16 6.35 -9.44
N VAL A 9 -3.82 7.56 -9.90
CA VAL A 9 -3.24 7.80 -11.22
C VAL A 9 -1.86 7.13 -11.26
N GLY A 10 -1.63 6.26 -12.25
CA GLY A 10 -0.36 5.54 -12.42
C GLY A 10 -0.36 4.13 -11.85
N ASP A 11 0.76 3.73 -11.27
CA ASP A 11 1.02 2.38 -10.79
C ASP A 11 0.30 2.06 -9.47
N ILE A 12 0.24 0.77 -9.13
CA ILE A 12 -0.13 0.33 -7.78
C ILE A 12 1.12 0.48 -6.90
N ILE A 13 0.99 1.18 -5.78
CA ILE A 13 2.07 1.33 -4.80
C ILE A 13 1.85 0.32 -3.68
N TYR A 14 2.88 -0.49 -3.41
CA TYR A 14 2.90 -1.48 -2.34
C TYR A 14 3.68 -0.97 -1.13
N GLY A 15 3.43 -1.55 0.04
CA GLY A 15 4.09 -1.18 1.29
C GLY A 15 3.18 -1.28 2.52
N ASN A 16 1.86 -1.29 2.33
CA ASN A 16 0.93 -1.61 3.41
C ASN A 16 0.85 -3.12 3.64
N GLN A 17 0.38 -3.48 4.82
CA GLN A 17 0.09 -4.86 5.14
C GLN A 17 -1.05 -5.39 4.26
N PRO A 18 -1.00 -6.66 3.80
CA PRO A 18 -2.17 -7.34 3.28
C PRO A 18 -3.28 -7.45 4.34
N PHE A 19 -4.55 -7.32 3.93
CA PHE A 19 -5.70 -7.62 4.78
C PHE A 19 -6.42 -8.90 4.32
N LYS A 20 -7.05 -9.58 5.26
CA LYS A 20 -7.77 -10.85 5.07
C LYS A 20 -9.20 -10.76 5.62
N PRO A 21 -10.05 -11.77 5.38
CA PRO A 21 -11.40 -11.80 5.97
C PRO A 21 -11.35 -11.58 7.49
N ASN A 22 -12.34 -10.84 8.00
CA ASN A 22 -12.47 -10.40 9.39
C ASN A 22 -11.49 -9.31 9.87
N ASP A 23 -10.55 -8.84 9.03
CA ASP A 23 -9.80 -7.62 9.35
C ASP A 23 -10.69 -6.37 9.25
N ARG A 24 -10.46 -5.40 10.14
CA ARG A 24 -11.05 -4.06 10.04
C ARG A 24 -10.15 -3.20 9.16
N VAL A 25 -10.68 -2.72 8.04
CA VAL A 25 -10.01 -1.72 7.20
C VAL A 25 -10.63 -0.36 7.49
N GLY A 26 -9.79 0.63 7.79
CA GLY A 26 -10.20 1.99 8.09
C GLY A 26 -9.53 3.01 7.16
N ILE A 27 -10.22 4.12 6.93
CA ILE A 27 -9.67 5.31 6.30
C ILE A 27 -10.07 6.53 7.11
N GLU A 28 -9.09 7.36 7.49
CA GLU A 28 -9.31 8.66 8.10
C GLU A 28 -9.00 9.74 7.07
N ILE A 29 -9.97 10.62 6.78
CA ILE A 29 -9.75 11.81 5.97
C ILE A 29 -9.62 13.00 6.93
N ASP A 30 -8.43 13.55 7.04
CA ASP A 30 -8.19 14.77 7.82
C ASP A 30 -8.20 15.99 6.90
N LEU A 31 -9.28 16.76 6.99
CA LEU A 31 -9.50 17.97 6.21
C LEU A 31 -8.92 19.22 6.87
N SER A 32 -8.51 19.12 8.13
CA SER A 32 -8.00 20.22 8.93
C SER A 32 -6.47 20.37 8.83
N SER A 33 -5.76 19.29 8.50
CA SER A 33 -4.31 19.33 8.29
C SER A 33 -3.91 20.04 7.01
N ASN A 34 -2.67 20.54 7.01
CA ASN A 34 -2.00 21.08 5.83
C ASN A 34 -0.61 20.40 5.67
N PRO A 35 -0.44 19.52 4.67
CA PRO A 35 -1.42 19.12 3.66
C PRO A 35 -2.56 18.26 4.24
N ARG A 36 -3.75 18.30 3.63
CA ARG A 36 -4.89 17.42 3.98
C ARG A 36 -4.53 15.98 3.66
N THR A 37 -4.96 15.04 4.50
CA THR A 37 -4.49 13.64 4.43
C THR A 37 -5.61 12.61 4.33
N ALA A 38 -5.32 11.47 3.69
CA ALA A 38 -6.02 10.20 3.94
C ALA A 38 -5.04 9.19 4.51
N THR A 39 -5.36 8.69 5.70
CA THR A 39 -4.56 7.68 6.39
C THR A 39 -5.32 6.36 6.39
N LEU A 40 -4.62 5.27 6.07
CA LEU A 40 -5.19 3.92 6.02
C LEU A 40 -4.85 3.17 7.30
N PHE A 41 -5.79 2.32 7.75
CA PHE A 41 -5.64 1.51 8.96
C PHE A 41 -6.04 0.06 8.68
N ILE A 42 -5.33 -0.88 9.29
CA ILE A 42 -5.71 -2.30 9.34
C ILE A 42 -5.71 -2.72 10.80
N ASN A 43 -6.86 -3.17 11.31
CA ASN A 43 -7.06 -3.51 12.72
C ASN A 43 -6.56 -2.41 13.67
N ASP A 44 -6.92 -1.16 13.36
CA ASP A 44 -6.54 0.05 14.10
C ASP A 44 -5.03 0.39 14.08
N VAL A 45 -4.24 -0.33 13.26
CA VAL A 45 -2.82 -0.04 13.02
C VAL A 45 -2.66 0.84 11.79
N GLU A 46 -2.08 2.03 11.98
CA GLU A 46 -1.74 2.98 10.91
C GLU A 46 -0.82 2.33 9.87
N GLN A 47 -1.16 2.47 8.59
CA GLN A 47 -0.40 1.88 7.49
C GLN A 47 0.67 2.85 6.94
N PRO A 48 1.81 2.36 6.41
CA PRO A 48 2.92 3.21 5.96
C PRO A 48 2.57 4.14 4.79
N LEU A 49 1.72 3.71 3.87
CA LEU A 49 1.28 4.53 2.75
C LEU A 49 0.08 5.37 3.15
N TYR A 50 0.20 6.68 2.98
CA TYR A 50 -0.88 7.64 3.19
C TYR A 50 -0.91 8.65 2.05
N VAL A 51 -2.07 9.25 1.82
CA VAL A 51 -2.27 10.18 0.71
C VAL A 51 -2.29 11.60 1.25
N ILE A 52 -1.65 12.54 0.57
CA ILE A 52 -1.62 13.96 0.91
C ILE A 52 -2.26 14.81 -0.20
N ASN A 53 -2.51 16.08 0.09
CA ASN A 53 -3.10 17.05 -0.84
C ASN A 53 -4.48 16.66 -1.35
N ILE A 54 -5.24 15.91 -0.54
CA ILE A 54 -6.62 15.55 -0.88
C ILE A 54 -7.42 16.83 -1.13
N PRO A 55 -8.21 16.91 -2.21
CA PRO A 55 -8.92 18.14 -2.56
C PRO A 55 -10.05 18.40 -1.57
N LEU A 56 -10.17 19.64 -1.07
CA LEU A 56 -11.36 20.05 -0.32
C LEU A 56 -12.57 20.02 -1.28
N ARG A 57 -13.62 19.28 -0.91
CA ARG A 57 -14.83 19.10 -1.71
C ARG A 57 -16.07 19.10 -0.81
N ASP A 58 -17.24 19.31 -1.43
CA ASP A 58 -18.55 19.34 -0.74
C ASP A 58 -18.98 17.99 -0.15
N GLY A 59 -18.24 16.91 -0.44
CA GLY A 59 -18.46 15.61 0.19
C GLY A 59 -17.49 14.54 -0.29
N TYR A 60 -17.33 13.52 0.55
CA TYR A 60 -16.58 12.30 0.25
C TYR A 60 -17.51 11.11 0.25
N ARG A 61 -17.29 10.19 -0.68
CA ARG A 61 -18.04 8.94 -0.78
C ARG A 61 -17.06 7.78 -0.66
N PHE A 62 -17.43 6.80 0.15
CA PHE A 62 -16.67 5.58 0.32
C PHE A 62 -17.38 4.46 -0.44
N TYR A 63 -16.62 3.74 -1.28
CA TYR A 63 -17.11 2.63 -2.07
C TYR A 63 -16.33 1.37 -1.71
N SER A 64 -17.03 0.24 -1.65
CA SER A 64 -16.44 -1.09 -1.56
C SER A 64 -16.79 -1.87 -2.81
N HIS A 65 -15.82 -2.61 -3.33
CA HIS A 65 -16.00 -3.45 -4.51
C HIS A 65 -15.94 -4.92 -4.10
N ILE A 66 -17.05 -5.63 -4.31
CA ILE A 66 -17.21 -7.04 -3.98
C ILE A 66 -17.20 -7.82 -5.30
N ILE A 67 -16.30 -8.80 -5.44
CA ILE A 67 -16.06 -9.49 -6.72
C ILE A 67 -16.63 -10.91 -6.72
N HIS A 68 -16.50 -11.64 -5.61
CA HIS A 68 -16.90 -13.04 -5.55
C HIS A 68 -18.22 -13.20 -4.80
N GLU A 69 -18.95 -14.26 -5.15
CA GLU A 69 -20.18 -14.65 -4.46
C GLU A 69 -19.91 -14.85 -2.96
N ASN A 70 -20.92 -14.54 -2.13
CA ASN A 70 -20.88 -14.65 -0.67
C ASN A 70 -19.86 -13.77 0.05
N GLN A 71 -19.16 -12.86 -0.67
CA GLN A 71 -18.39 -11.81 -0.02
C GLN A 71 -19.33 -10.71 0.50
N SER A 72 -19.06 -10.25 1.70
CA SER A 72 -19.76 -9.13 2.32
C SER A 72 -18.79 -8.34 3.19
N PHE A 73 -19.20 -7.14 3.58
CA PHE A 73 -18.53 -6.36 4.60
C PHE A 73 -19.58 -5.73 5.50
N THR A 74 -19.17 -5.39 6.71
CA THR A 74 -20.00 -4.66 7.67
C THR A 74 -19.39 -3.30 7.90
N LEU A 75 -20.20 -2.24 7.82
CA LEU A 75 -19.78 -0.91 8.25
C LEU A 75 -19.72 -0.87 9.77
N ALA A 76 -18.53 -1.08 10.34
CA ALA A 76 -18.35 -1.11 11.79
C ALA A 76 -18.43 0.29 12.43
N LYS A 77 -17.95 1.32 11.73
CA LYS A 77 -17.84 2.68 12.27
C LYS A 77 -17.79 3.72 11.16
N LEU A 78 -18.56 4.80 11.33
CA LEU A 78 -18.47 6.03 10.54
C LEU A 78 -18.73 7.21 11.49
N GLU A 79 -17.70 8.03 11.72
CA GLU A 79 -17.78 9.15 12.66
C GLU A 79 -17.02 10.36 12.12
N SER A 80 -17.42 11.54 12.60
CA SER A 80 -16.61 12.76 12.48
C SER A 80 -15.80 12.95 13.76
N ARG A 81 -14.54 13.33 13.63
CA ARG A 81 -13.63 13.56 14.76
C ARG A 81 -13.05 14.97 14.68
N THR A 82 -12.81 15.57 15.84
CA THR A 82 -12.10 16.86 15.96
C THR A 82 -10.59 16.70 16.05
N ILE A 83 -10.11 15.48 16.33
CA ILE A 83 -8.68 15.15 16.47
C ILE A 83 -8.37 13.93 15.60
N ALA A 84 -7.34 14.06 14.77
CA ALA A 84 -6.82 12.99 13.92
C ALA A 84 -6.27 11.81 14.75
N LEU A 85 -6.50 10.60 14.27
CA LEU A 85 -5.94 9.35 14.82
C LEU A 85 -4.51 9.11 14.37
N ARG A 86 -4.13 9.64 13.19
CA ARG A 86 -2.78 9.53 12.65
C ARG A 86 -1.76 10.02 13.67
N LYS A 87 -0.79 9.17 14.00
CA LYS A 87 0.39 9.52 14.83
C LYS A 87 1.64 9.71 13.98
N GLY A 88 1.65 9.14 12.77
CA GLY A 88 2.83 9.04 11.94
C GLY A 88 3.67 7.83 12.32
N THR A 89 4.19 7.14 11.30
CA THR A 89 5.07 5.99 11.47
C THR A 89 6.43 6.25 10.83
N ALA A 90 7.49 5.69 11.41
CA ALA A 90 8.81 5.67 10.78
C ALA A 90 8.69 4.90 9.46
N ASN A 91 9.30 5.44 8.40
CA ASN A 91 9.20 4.93 7.02
C ASN A 91 7.82 5.09 6.35
N SER A 92 6.96 5.97 6.87
CA SER A 92 5.75 6.34 6.13
C SER A 92 6.08 7.06 4.82
N LYS A 93 5.30 6.78 3.77
CA LYS A 93 5.46 7.37 2.44
C LYS A 93 4.18 8.12 2.07
N ALA A 94 4.32 9.42 1.87
CA ALA A 94 3.25 10.28 1.37
C ALA A 94 3.08 10.08 -0.15
N LEU A 95 1.84 9.93 -0.58
CA LEU A 95 1.45 9.83 -1.99
C LEU A 95 0.61 11.05 -2.36
N ASP A 96 1.02 11.83 -3.35
CA ASP A 96 0.36 13.09 -3.68
C ASP A 96 -0.90 12.86 -4.54
N TRP A 97 -2.04 13.35 -4.08
CA TRP A 97 -3.31 13.22 -4.79
C TRP A 97 -3.26 13.91 -6.16
N GLY A 98 -3.78 13.26 -7.19
CA GLY A 98 -3.84 13.80 -8.55
C GLY A 98 -2.52 13.73 -9.32
N GLN A 99 -1.41 13.37 -8.66
CA GLN A 99 -0.14 13.10 -9.32
C GLN A 99 -0.07 11.65 -9.80
N LYS A 100 0.70 11.42 -10.87
CA LYS A 100 1.00 10.07 -11.34
C LYS A 100 1.98 9.40 -10.37
N TRP A 101 1.56 8.31 -9.75
CA TRP A 101 2.42 7.49 -8.89
C TRP A 101 3.20 6.49 -9.72
N VAL A 102 4.47 6.29 -9.36
CA VAL A 102 5.39 5.35 -10.00
C VAL A 102 5.86 4.35 -8.96
N GLY A 103 5.71 3.06 -9.25
CA GLY A 103 6.22 1.99 -8.39
C GLY A 103 7.74 1.96 -8.44
N GLU A 104 8.38 1.66 -7.31
CA GLU A 104 9.82 1.41 -7.30
C GLU A 104 10.09 0.13 -8.10
N LYS A 105 10.93 0.23 -9.14
CA LYS A 105 11.44 -0.95 -9.83
C LYS A 105 12.42 -1.63 -8.88
N GLN A 106 12.13 -2.88 -8.51
CA GLN A 106 13.14 -3.71 -7.88
C GLN A 106 14.17 -4.03 -8.98
N ASP A 107 15.29 -3.32 -8.98
CA ASP A 107 16.44 -3.74 -9.75
C ASP A 107 16.89 -5.10 -9.18
N GLN A 108 16.58 -6.18 -9.89
CA GLN A 108 17.15 -7.48 -9.61
C GLN A 108 18.66 -7.36 -9.82
N LYS A 109 19.42 -7.24 -8.72
CA LYS A 109 20.84 -7.62 -8.72
C LYS A 109 20.88 -9.12 -9.03
N VAL A 110 21.02 -9.46 -10.31
CA VAL A 110 21.38 -10.81 -10.73
C VAL A 110 22.83 -11.00 -10.33
N GLU A 111 23.05 -11.56 -9.14
CA GLU A 111 24.31 -12.24 -8.83
C GLU A 111 24.36 -13.48 -9.74
N THR A 112 25.06 -13.36 -10.85
CA THR A 112 25.44 -14.51 -11.66
C THR A 112 26.52 -15.26 -10.90
N GLU A 113 26.14 -16.36 -10.25
CA GLU A 113 27.07 -17.35 -9.73
C GLU A 113 27.88 -17.92 -10.91
N ALA A 114 29.17 -17.59 -10.98
CA ALA A 114 30.13 -18.30 -11.80
C ALA A 114 30.31 -19.73 -11.26
N LYS A 115 29.47 -20.65 -11.71
CA LYS A 115 29.64 -22.10 -11.57
C LYS A 115 29.73 -22.72 -12.97
N ASP A 116 30.84 -22.50 -13.68
CA ASP A 116 31.11 -23.27 -14.89
C ASP A 116 32.60 -23.38 -15.23
N ASP A 117 33.47 -23.69 -14.25
CA ASP A 117 34.91 -23.83 -14.52
C ASP A 117 35.63 -24.92 -13.70
N LYS A 118 34.92 -25.97 -13.27
CA LYS A 118 35.54 -27.13 -12.60
C LYS A 118 35.27 -28.50 -13.19
N GLU A 119 34.57 -28.61 -14.33
CA GLU A 119 34.30 -29.91 -14.97
C GLU A 119 34.97 -30.10 -16.34
N LYS A 120 36.00 -29.31 -16.66
CA LYS A 120 36.84 -29.48 -17.87
C LYS A 120 38.28 -29.92 -17.60
N LYS A 121 38.58 -30.53 -16.44
CA LYS A 121 39.90 -31.13 -16.15
C LYS A 121 39.84 -32.60 -15.74
N LYS A 122 39.01 -33.41 -16.41
CA LYS A 122 39.03 -34.87 -16.23
C LYS A 122 38.98 -35.73 -17.50
N CYS A 123 39.22 -35.14 -18.67
CA CYS A 123 39.52 -35.88 -19.90
C CYS A 123 40.76 -35.25 -20.55
N GLU A 124 41.64 -36.12 -21.09
CA GLU A 124 43.04 -35.88 -21.50
C GLU A 124 43.98 -35.94 -20.27
N ILE A 125 44.69 -37.04 -20.00
CA ILE A 125 45.68 -37.71 -20.86
C ILE A 125 45.66 -39.24 -20.57
N GLN A 126 45.54 -40.05 -21.64
CA GLN A 126 46.15 -41.38 -21.77
C GLN A 126 47.47 -41.21 -22.53
#